data_AF-A0A930UQG3-F1
#
_entry.id   AF-A0A930UQG3-F1
#
_cell.length_a   1.000
_cell.length_b   1.000
_cell.length_c   1.000
_cell.angle_alpha   90.00
_cell.angle_beta   90.00
_cell.angle_gamma   90.00
#
_symmetry.space_group_name_H-M   'P 1'
#
loop_
_entity.id
_entity.type
_entity.pdbx_description
1 polymer ?
#
loop_
_entity_poly.entity_id
_entity_poly.type
_entity_poly.pdbx_seq_one_letter_code
_entity_poly.pdbx_strand_id
1 'polypeptide(L)'
;MMTATASRALKEVALHEFNRQDVERFATRMADEQFMLYQDFIDRELENCTDKQAIDAKLKALYYKLARLTELKGITPPFWHKYHIGKILRKEIGAAILKMCDEDWWVRQLWQKRSYLREHLAIAVGQVQAKASPYASFEAVSEWRYQRRKNTDFIKQMQLINEDDEAEIIGLDEMFYKTVSNPAVRRCELMNRMRGFEELAKIYGYVGEFYTLTAPSSYHAIHSKGGFVKNWNFSNPRDTQDYLCKVFARIRAALKRRKINIFGFRVVEPHHDGTPHWHMLFLWSNNTWIPCGQFCEICA
;
A
#
# COMPACT_ATOMS: atom_id res chain seq x y z
N MET A 1 -56.15 10.86 -16.35
CA MET A 1 -54.89 10.38 -16.96
C MET A 1 -53.76 10.68 -15.99
N MET A 2 -53.42 9.71 -15.13
CA MET A 2 -52.23 9.79 -14.29
C MET A 2 -51.08 9.18 -15.07
N THR A 3 -50.08 9.98 -15.43
CA THR A 3 -48.82 9.51 -15.98
C THR A 3 -47.93 9.04 -14.82
N ALA A 4 -47.82 7.72 -14.67
CA ALA A 4 -46.86 7.11 -13.77
C ALA A 4 -45.44 7.31 -14.35
N THR A 5 -44.65 8.19 -13.73
CA THR A 5 -43.21 8.26 -13.95
C THR A 5 -42.57 7.01 -13.37
N ALA A 6 -42.16 6.09 -14.24
CA ALA A 6 -41.37 4.93 -13.86
C ALA A 6 -40.02 5.42 -13.28
N SER A 7 -39.87 5.30 -11.95
CA SER A 7 -38.59 5.41 -11.28
C SER A 7 -37.67 4.31 -11.82
N ARG A 8 -36.70 4.69 -12.65
CA ARG A 8 -35.66 3.78 -13.15
C ARG A 8 -34.81 3.40 -11.94
N ALA A 9 -34.93 2.15 -11.49
CA ALA A 9 -34.09 1.62 -10.43
C ALA A 9 -32.62 1.92 -10.76
N LEU A 10 -31.94 2.67 -9.88
CA LEU A 10 -30.51 2.94 -10.02
C LEU A 10 -29.80 1.59 -9.99
N LYS A 11 -29.18 1.20 -11.11
CA LYS A 11 -28.38 -0.03 -11.18
C LYS A 11 -27.25 0.12 -10.16
N GLU A 12 -27.25 -0.72 -9.14
CA GLU A 12 -26.13 -0.83 -8.22
C GLU A 12 -24.94 -1.41 -8.99
N VAL A 13 -23.94 -0.58 -9.25
CA VAL A 13 -22.68 -0.99 -9.90
C VAL A 13 -21.65 -1.21 -8.79
N ALA A 14 -20.99 -2.37 -8.81
CA ALA A 14 -19.98 -2.68 -7.82
C ALA A 14 -18.68 -1.91 -8.10
N LEU A 15 -17.95 -1.52 -7.04
CA LEU A 15 -16.75 -0.67 -7.16
C LEU A 15 -15.67 -1.24 -8.11
N HIS A 16 -15.53 -2.57 -8.19
CA HIS A 16 -14.55 -3.22 -9.07
C HIS A 16 -14.84 -3.05 -10.57
N GLU A 17 -16.09 -2.70 -10.92
CA GLU A 17 -16.54 -2.43 -12.29
C GLU A 17 -16.33 -0.96 -12.69
N PHE A 18 -16.05 -0.07 -11.72
CA PHE A 18 -15.91 1.36 -12.01
C PHE A 18 -14.73 1.60 -12.95
N ASN A 19 -14.97 2.44 -13.95
CA ASN A 19 -13.93 3.06 -14.75
C ASN A 19 -13.40 4.33 -14.05
N ARG A 20 -12.48 5.05 -14.71
CA ARG A 20 -11.88 6.26 -14.14
C ARG A 20 -12.88 7.38 -13.86
N GLN A 21 -13.77 7.65 -14.81
CA GLN A 21 -14.80 8.69 -14.68
C GLN A 21 -15.84 8.34 -13.60
N ASP A 22 -16.18 7.05 -13.45
CA ASP A 22 -17.08 6.60 -12.40
C ASP A 22 -16.46 6.83 -11.01
N VAL A 23 -15.16 6.53 -10.85
CA VAL A 23 -14.43 6.80 -9.60
C VAL A 23 -14.36 8.29 -9.30
N GLU A 24 -14.04 9.13 -10.29
CA GLU A 24 -13.98 10.59 -10.14
C GLU A 24 -15.35 11.13 -9.70
N ARG A 25 -16.42 10.82 -10.43
CA ARG A 25 -17.78 11.26 -10.08
C ARG A 25 -18.22 10.79 -8.70
N PHE A 26 -17.89 9.55 -8.33
CA PHE A 26 -18.23 9.03 -7.02
C PHE A 26 -17.41 9.73 -5.92
N ALA A 27 -16.12 9.98 -6.15
CA ALA A 27 -15.25 10.70 -5.24
C ALA A 27 -15.72 12.13 -4.98
N THR A 28 -16.13 12.88 -6.02
CA THR A 28 -16.71 14.22 -5.86
C THR A 28 -17.89 14.18 -4.90
N ARG A 29 -18.83 13.23 -5.11
CA ARG A 29 -20.00 13.08 -4.23
C ARG A 29 -19.61 12.75 -2.78
N MET A 30 -18.62 11.88 -2.57
CA MET A 30 -18.15 11.55 -1.22
C MET A 30 -17.51 12.76 -0.53
N ALA A 31 -16.71 13.54 -1.27
CA ALA A 31 -16.07 14.75 -0.77
C ALA A 31 -17.10 15.82 -0.42
N ASP A 32 -18.07 16.07 -1.31
CA ASP A 32 -19.15 17.03 -1.10
C ASP A 32 -20.00 16.68 0.11
N GLU A 33 -20.39 15.41 0.28
CA GLU A 33 -21.11 14.95 1.47
C GLU A 33 -20.35 15.26 2.77
N GLN A 34 -19.05 15.00 2.79
CA GLN A 34 -18.20 15.27 3.95
C GLN A 34 -18.03 16.77 4.18
N PHE A 35 -17.85 17.54 3.10
CA PHE A 35 -17.68 18.99 3.16
C PHE A 35 -18.95 19.69 3.67
N MET A 36 -20.13 19.29 3.19
CA MET A 36 -21.39 19.85 3.67
C MET A 36 -21.61 19.58 5.16
N LEU A 37 -21.28 18.36 5.63
CA LEU A 37 -21.34 18.03 7.05
C LEU A 37 -20.32 18.79 7.90
N TYR A 38 -19.14 19.04 7.33
CA TYR A 38 -18.12 19.87 7.95
C TYR A 38 -18.63 21.31 8.12
N GLN A 39 -19.10 21.95 7.05
CA GLN A 39 -19.61 23.33 7.08
C GLN A 39 -20.79 23.48 8.07
N ASP A 40 -21.80 22.61 7.97
CA ASP A 40 -22.96 22.62 8.87
C ASP A 40 -22.57 22.50 10.35
N PHE A 41 -21.52 21.72 10.65
CA PHE A 41 -21.00 21.61 12.01
C PHE A 41 -20.26 22.87 12.45
N ILE A 42 -19.41 23.45 11.59
CA ILE A 42 -18.69 24.69 11.92
C ILE A 42 -19.69 25.80 12.26
N ASP A 43 -20.70 26.00 11.41
CA ASP A 43 -21.70 27.06 11.57
C ASP A 43 -22.49 26.89 12.88
N ARG A 44 -22.97 25.68 13.16
CA ARG A 44 -23.81 25.44 14.36
C ARG A 44 -23.02 25.44 15.66
N GLU A 45 -21.84 24.84 15.66
CA GLU A 45 -21.17 24.46 16.90
C GLU A 45 -19.97 25.36 17.23
N LEU A 46 -19.39 26.04 16.25
CA LEU A 46 -18.14 26.78 16.43
C LEU A 46 -18.26 28.29 16.20
N GLU A 47 -19.32 28.78 15.55
CA GLU A 47 -19.51 30.20 15.24
C GLU A 47 -19.39 31.13 16.48
N ASN A 48 -19.86 30.66 17.65
CA ASN A 48 -19.80 31.42 18.92
C ASN A 48 -18.85 30.81 19.96
N CYS A 49 -17.98 29.89 19.58
CA CYS A 49 -17.08 29.19 20.50
C CYS A 49 -15.69 29.86 20.50
N THR A 50 -15.32 30.52 21.60
CA THR A 50 -14.03 31.21 21.73
C THR A 50 -13.02 30.46 22.60
N ASP A 51 -13.47 29.52 23.44
CA ASP A 51 -12.59 28.72 24.28
C ASP A 51 -11.85 27.63 23.49
N LYS A 52 -10.52 27.63 23.57
CA LYS A 52 -9.66 26.71 22.82
C LYS A 52 -9.90 25.24 23.18
N GLN A 53 -10.18 24.93 24.45
CA GLN A 53 -10.41 23.55 24.88
C GLN A 53 -11.77 23.04 24.37
N ALA A 54 -12.81 23.86 24.43
CA ALA A 54 -14.11 23.58 23.86
C ALA A 54 -14.06 23.39 22.33
N ILE A 55 -13.31 24.24 21.62
CA ILE A 55 -13.07 24.09 20.17
C ILE A 55 -12.40 22.75 19.87
N ASP A 56 -11.33 22.40 20.60
CA ASP A 56 -10.60 21.15 20.39
C ASP A 56 -11.47 19.91 20.66
N ALA A 57 -12.33 19.96 21.68
CA ALA A 57 -13.30 18.91 21.96
C ALA A 57 -14.34 18.76 20.83
N LYS A 58 -14.90 19.87 20.33
CA LYS A 58 -15.85 19.89 19.21
C LYS A 58 -15.23 19.39 17.91
N LEU A 59 -14.01 19.82 17.57
CA LEU A 59 -13.28 19.32 16.40
C LEU A 59 -13.00 17.82 16.47
N LYS A 60 -12.69 17.30 17.66
CA LYS A 60 -12.53 15.86 17.87
C LYS A 60 -13.83 15.09 17.65
N ALA A 61 -14.97 15.65 18.07
CA ALA A 61 -16.29 15.06 17.82
C ALA A 61 -16.65 15.09 16.33
N LEU A 62 -16.39 16.20 15.64
CA LEU A 62 -16.57 16.32 14.19
C LEU A 62 -15.73 15.29 13.43
N TYR A 63 -14.44 15.18 13.77
CA TYR A 63 -13.57 14.17 13.19
C TYR A 63 -14.14 12.76 13.34
N TYR A 64 -14.60 12.40 14.54
CA TYR A 64 -15.21 11.08 14.77
C TYR A 64 -16.42 10.85 13.85
N LYS A 65 -17.30 11.84 13.71
CA LYS A 65 -18.48 11.75 12.84
C LYS A 65 -18.10 11.53 11.37
N LEU A 66 -17.21 12.37 10.82
CA LEU A 66 -16.77 12.28 9.43
C LEU A 66 -16.00 10.96 9.17
N ALA A 67 -15.14 10.59 10.11
CA ALA A 67 -14.37 9.35 10.04
C ALA A 67 -15.27 8.12 10.10
N ARG A 68 -16.30 8.11 10.96
CA ARG A 68 -17.26 6.99 11.01
C ARG A 68 -18.01 6.84 9.70
N LEU A 69 -18.42 7.95 9.07
CA LEU A 69 -19.06 7.92 7.74
C LEU A 69 -18.10 7.41 6.67
N THR A 70 -16.83 7.82 6.72
CA THR A 70 -15.79 7.34 5.80
C THR A 70 -15.56 5.83 5.95
N GLU A 71 -15.53 5.33 7.18
CA GLU A 71 -15.40 3.91 7.48
C GLU A 71 -16.61 3.09 6.99
N LEU A 72 -17.83 3.60 7.15
CA LEU A 72 -19.06 2.98 6.63
C LEU A 72 -19.04 2.88 5.10
N LYS A 73 -18.36 3.80 4.42
CA LYS A 73 -18.12 3.76 2.97
C LYS A 73 -16.99 2.80 2.56
N GLY A 74 -16.43 2.05 3.50
CA GLY A 74 -15.42 1.02 3.26
C GLY A 74 -13.98 1.53 3.13
N ILE A 75 -13.74 2.80 3.46
CA ILE A 75 -12.42 3.44 3.43
C ILE A 75 -11.93 3.71 4.86
N THR A 76 -10.68 3.37 5.15
CA THR A 76 -10.10 3.64 6.46
C THR A 76 -9.85 5.14 6.63
N PRO A 77 -10.41 5.81 7.66
CA PRO A 77 -10.22 7.24 7.85
C PRO A 77 -8.76 7.61 8.15
N PRO A 78 -8.30 8.82 7.79
CA PRO A 78 -6.98 9.29 8.16
C PRO A 78 -6.81 9.30 9.69
N PHE A 79 -5.69 8.76 10.18
CA PHE A 79 -5.34 8.67 11.60
C PHE A 79 -6.31 7.88 12.51
N TRP A 80 -7.16 7.03 11.94
CA TRP A 80 -8.19 6.30 12.70
C TRP A 80 -7.64 5.43 13.83
N HIS A 81 -6.55 4.72 13.57
CA HIS A 81 -5.87 3.93 14.61
C HIS A 81 -5.41 4.82 15.78
N LYS A 82 -4.80 5.99 15.49
CA LYS A 82 -4.34 6.93 16.52
C LYS A 82 -5.48 7.48 17.37
N TYR A 83 -6.64 7.71 16.76
CA TYR A 83 -7.84 8.10 17.48
C TYR A 83 -8.26 7.03 18.50
N HIS A 84 -8.36 5.76 18.07
CA HIS A 84 -8.77 4.65 18.94
C HIS A 84 -7.80 4.40 20.09
N ILE A 85 -6.50 4.58 19.88
CA ILE A 85 -5.50 4.46 20.97
C ILE A 85 -5.34 5.74 21.80
N GLY A 86 -6.17 6.77 21.55
CA GLY A 86 -6.15 8.04 22.30
C GLY A 86 -4.93 8.93 22.05
N LYS A 87 -4.18 8.71 20.96
CA LYS A 87 -2.92 9.43 20.64
C LYS A 87 -3.03 10.39 19.45
N ILE A 88 -4.23 10.74 19.02
CA ILE A 88 -4.44 11.68 17.91
C ILE A 88 -4.16 13.12 18.34
N LEU A 89 -3.39 13.85 17.55
CA LEU A 89 -3.05 15.26 17.79
C LEU A 89 -4.03 16.20 17.09
N ARG A 90 -4.20 17.43 17.60
CA ARG A 90 -5.05 18.47 17.00
C ARG A 90 -4.73 18.72 15.51
N LYS A 91 -3.45 18.82 15.17
CA LYS A 91 -3.01 19.01 13.76
C LYS A 91 -3.40 17.83 12.86
N GLU A 92 -3.44 16.62 13.41
CA GLU A 92 -3.82 15.41 12.67
C GLU A 92 -5.33 15.37 12.47
N ILE A 93 -6.12 15.85 13.43
CA ILE A 93 -7.57 16.04 13.29
C ILE A 93 -7.87 16.99 12.14
N GLY A 94 -7.29 18.19 12.13
CA GLY A 94 -7.49 19.15 11.04
C GLY A 94 -7.09 18.59 9.68
N ALA A 95 -5.91 17.96 9.58
CA ALA A 95 -5.45 17.31 8.37
C ALA A 95 -6.35 16.15 7.91
N ALA A 96 -6.96 15.41 8.85
CA ALA A 96 -7.88 14.34 8.51
C ALA A 96 -9.18 14.84 7.91
N ILE A 97 -9.76 15.88 8.53
CA ILE A 97 -11.00 16.51 8.08
C ILE A 97 -10.80 17.04 6.66
N LEU A 98 -9.74 17.82 6.43
CA LEU A 98 -9.42 18.36 5.10
C LEU A 98 -9.28 17.25 4.05
N LYS A 99 -8.61 16.14 4.38
CA LYS A 99 -8.51 14.99 3.48
C LYS A 99 -9.85 14.33 3.19
N MET A 100 -10.73 14.18 4.19
CA MET A 100 -12.05 13.59 3.98
C MET A 100 -12.99 14.50 3.19
N CYS A 101 -12.71 15.80 3.13
CA CYS A 101 -13.42 16.76 2.28
C CYS A 101 -12.76 16.96 0.90
N ASP A 102 -11.61 16.32 0.64
CA ASP A 102 -10.83 16.49 -0.60
C ASP A 102 -11.22 15.42 -1.63
N GLU A 103 -11.67 15.85 -2.80
CA GLU A 103 -12.04 14.97 -3.90
C GLU A 103 -10.87 14.10 -4.34
N ASP A 104 -9.68 14.67 -4.52
CA ASP A 104 -8.49 13.94 -4.97
C ASP A 104 -8.10 12.85 -3.97
N TRP A 105 -8.28 13.08 -2.68
CA TRP A 105 -8.08 12.07 -1.64
C TRP A 105 -9.04 10.90 -1.84
N TRP A 106 -10.33 11.16 -2.04
CA TRP A 106 -11.31 10.12 -2.34
C TRP A 106 -11.01 9.37 -3.63
N VAL A 107 -10.63 10.06 -4.71
CA VAL A 107 -10.21 9.42 -5.97
C VAL A 107 -9.08 8.44 -5.70
N ARG A 108 -8.04 8.85 -4.95
CA ARG A 108 -6.92 7.98 -4.61
C ARG A 108 -7.35 6.77 -3.78
N GLN A 109 -8.19 6.96 -2.76
CA GLN A 109 -8.65 5.87 -1.89
C GLN A 109 -9.52 4.87 -2.65
N LEU A 110 -10.51 5.35 -3.40
CA LEU A 110 -11.45 4.54 -4.16
C LEU A 110 -10.75 3.81 -5.31
N TRP A 111 -9.87 4.48 -6.05
CA TRP A 111 -9.10 3.87 -7.12
C TRP A 111 -8.22 2.74 -6.60
N GLN A 112 -7.54 2.96 -5.47
CA GLN A 112 -6.73 1.92 -4.84
C GLN A 112 -7.59 0.72 -4.42
N LYS A 113 -8.73 0.95 -3.77
CA LYS A 113 -9.64 -0.12 -3.34
C LYS A 113 -10.21 -0.89 -4.53
N ARG A 114 -10.66 -0.19 -5.57
CA ARG A 114 -11.12 -0.76 -6.85
C ARG A 114 -10.07 -1.67 -7.46
N SER A 115 -8.83 -1.20 -7.56
CA SER A 115 -7.73 -1.96 -8.15
C SER A 115 -7.40 -3.22 -7.37
N TYR A 116 -7.42 -3.18 -6.03
CA TYR A 116 -7.22 -4.38 -5.21
C TYR A 116 -8.36 -5.39 -5.37
N LEU A 117 -9.60 -4.94 -5.35
CA LEU A 117 -10.75 -5.82 -5.55
C LEU A 117 -10.70 -6.49 -6.92
N ARG A 118 -10.42 -5.72 -7.97
CA ARG A 118 -10.39 -6.23 -9.33
C ARG A 118 -9.25 -7.21 -9.56
N GLU A 119 -8.06 -6.93 -9.03
CA GLU A 119 -6.94 -7.87 -9.13
C GLU A 119 -7.24 -9.17 -8.38
N HIS A 120 -7.85 -9.07 -7.19
CA HIS A 120 -8.21 -10.27 -6.43
C HIS A 120 -9.27 -11.12 -7.15
N LEU A 121 -10.25 -10.48 -7.80
CA LEU A 121 -11.20 -11.18 -8.67
C LEU A 121 -10.51 -11.84 -9.87
N ALA A 122 -9.55 -11.16 -10.50
CA ALA A 122 -8.76 -11.73 -11.60
C ALA A 122 -7.98 -12.99 -11.16
N ILE A 123 -7.40 -12.98 -9.95
CA ILE A 123 -6.78 -14.17 -9.35
C ILE A 123 -7.84 -15.27 -9.15
N ALA A 124 -8.99 -14.94 -8.56
CA ALA A 124 -10.04 -15.89 -8.25
C ALA A 124 -10.65 -16.59 -9.48
N VAL A 125 -10.69 -15.91 -10.63
CA VAL A 125 -11.17 -16.49 -11.90
C VAL A 125 -10.05 -17.09 -12.76
N GLY A 126 -8.81 -17.16 -12.24
CA GLY A 126 -7.68 -17.81 -12.91
C GLY A 126 -7.05 -16.98 -14.05
N GLN A 127 -7.24 -15.66 -14.07
CA GLN A 127 -6.54 -14.77 -15.00
C GLN A 127 -5.08 -14.52 -14.60
N VAL A 128 -4.73 -14.75 -13.33
CA VAL A 128 -3.36 -14.66 -12.80
C VAL A 128 -2.78 -16.05 -12.61
N GLN A 129 -1.99 -16.50 -13.59
CA GLN A 129 -1.32 -17.80 -13.57
C GLN A 129 -0.25 -17.87 -14.67
N ALA A 130 0.63 -18.87 -14.59
CA ALA A 130 1.72 -19.06 -15.55
C ALA A 130 1.27 -19.11 -17.02
N LYS A 131 0.10 -19.71 -17.31
CA LYS A 131 -0.42 -19.89 -18.68
C LYS A 131 -1.26 -18.72 -19.21
N ALA A 132 -1.58 -17.74 -18.36
CA ALA A 132 -2.40 -16.58 -18.73
C ALA A 132 -1.58 -15.31 -18.58
N SER A 133 -1.60 -14.69 -17.41
CA SER A 133 -0.75 -13.56 -17.05
C SER A 133 -0.06 -13.86 -15.72
N PRO A 134 1.24 -14.18 -15.69
CA PRO A 134 1.93 -14.47 -14.44
C PRO A 134 2.06 -13.20 -13.59
N TYR A 135 2.07 -13.40 -12.26
CA TYR A 135 2.33 -12.39 -11.22
C TYR A 135 1.21 -11.35 -11.00
N ALA A 136 0.59 -10.86 -12.07
CA ALA A 136 -0.52 -9.92 -12.02
C ALA A 136 -1.40 -10.05 -13.27
N SER A 137 -2.64 -9.60 -13.20
CA SER A 137 -3.54 -9.61 -14.35
C SER A 137 -3.05 -8.71 -15.49
N PHE A 138 -3.41 -9.05 -16.73
CA PHE A 138 -3.06 -8.23 -17.91
C PHE A 138 -3.55 -6.79 -17.76
N GLU A 139 -4.76 -6.61 -17.23
CA GLU A 139 -5.33 -5.28 -17.02
C GLU A 139 -4.54 -4.47 -15.98
N ALA A 140 -4.18 -5.06 -14.83
CA ALA A 140 -3.39 -4.37 -13.83
C ALA A 140 -2.03 -3.93 -14.39
N VAL A 141 -1.38 -4.78 -15.18
CA VAL A 141 -0.12 -4.45 -15.86
C VAL A 141 -0.31 -3.34 -16.90
N SER A 142 -1.40 -3.39 -17.68
CA SER A 142 -1.72 -2.37 -18.68
C SER A 142 -1.96 -0.99 -18.04
N GLU A 143 -2.76 -0.96 -16.99
CA GLU A 143 -3.07 0.25 -16.22
C GLU A 143 -1.80 0.84 -15.58
N TRP A 144 -0.96 0.00 -14.98
CA TRP A 144 0.34 0.43 -14.44
C TRP A 144 1.26 1.00 -15.53
N ARG A 145 1.32 0.38 -16.72
CA ARG A 145 2.10 0.91 -17.86
C ARG A 145 1.57 2.26 -18.33
N TYR A 146 0.24 2.42 -18.39
CA TYR A 146 -0.39 3.69 -18.75
C TYR A 146 -0.07 4.79 -17.75
N GLN A 147 -0.20 4.51 -16.45
CA GLN A 147 0.18 5.47 -15.39
C GLN A 147 1.66 5.84 -15.45
N ARG A 148 2.55 4.87 -15.70
CA ARG A 148 3.98 5.15 -15.88
C ARG A 148 4.25 6.08 -17.05
N ARG A 149 3.59 5.88 -18.20
CA ARG A 149 3.72 6.78 -19.36
C ARG A 149 3.26 8.19 -19.00
N LYS A 150 2.06 8.34 -18.43
CA LYS A 150 1.55 9.66 -18.00
C LYS A 150 2.49 10.37 -17.03
N ASN A 151 3.03 9.66 -16.04
CA ASN A 151 3.96 10.24 -15.09
C ASN A 151 5.28 10.67 -15.77
N THR A 152 5.80 9.85 -16.69
CA THR A 152 6.97 10.21 -17.48
C THR A 152 6.72 11.44 -18.36
N ASP A 153 5.56 11.52 -19.01
CA ASP A 153 5.20 12.66 -19.86
C ASP A 153 5.06 13.94 -19.03
N PHE A 154 4.41 13.85 -17.85
CA PHE A 154 4.36 14.96 -16.89
C PHE A 154 5.76 15.43 -16.51
N ILE A 155 6.64 14.52 -16.07
CA ILE A 155 8.00 14.88 -15.64
C ILE A 155 8.80 15.57 -16.76
N LYS A 156 8.66 15.12 -18.01
CA LYS A 156 9.34 15.71 -19.17
C LYS A 156 8.81 17.09 -19.58
N GLN A 157 7.57 17.41 -19.23
CA GLN A 157 6.94 18.69 -19.54
C GLN A 157 7.20 19.76 -18.47
N MET A 158 7.78 19.38 -17.33
CA MET A 158 8.05 20.28 -16.22
C MET A 158 9.52 20.72 -16.21
N GLN A 159 9.74 21.92 -15.69
CA GLN A 159 11.06 22.51 -15.46
C GLN A 159 11.18 22.94 -14.00
N LEU A 160 12.41 22.98 -13.51
CA LEU A 160 12.82 23.55 -12.24
C LEU A 160 13.41 24.93 -12.52
N ILE A 161 12.97 25.93 -11.76
CA ILE A 161 13.47 27.31 -11.82
C ILE A 161 14.14 27.58 -10.47
N ASN A 162 15.36 28.09 -10.48
CA ASN A 162 16.03 28.52 -9.25
C ASN A 162 15.36 29.80 -8.71
N GLU A 163 14.97 29.81 -7.44
CA GLU A 163 14.32 30.96 -6.79
C GLU A 163 15.26 32.17 -6.67
N ASP A 164 16.57 31.95 -6.59
CA ASP A 164 17.59 33.01 -6.46
C ASP A 164 18.10 33.52 -7.83
N ASP A 165 17.95 32.73 -8.89
CA ASP A 165 18.36 33.06 -10.27
C ASP A 165 17.37 32.47 -11.29
N GLU A 166 16.38 33.27 -11.70
CA GLU A 166 15.34 32.85 -12.65
C GLU A 166 15.89 32.46 -14.04
N ALA A 167 17.15 32.80 -14.37
CA ALA A 167 17.79 32.37 -15.62
C ALA A 167 18.31 30.92 -15.54
N GLU A 168 18.49 30.37 -14.34
CA GLU A 168 18.85 28.96 -14.14
C GLU A 168 17.59 28.08 -14.21
N ILE A 169 17.36 27.53 -15.40
CA ILE A 169 16.24 26.63 -15.68
C ILE A 169 16.78 25.25 -16.06
N ILE A 170 16.32 24.22 -15.36
CA ILE A 170 16.72 22.83 -15.59
C ILE A 170 15.49 21.96 -15.82
N GLY A 171 15.56 21.02 -16.77
CA GLY A 171 14.50 20.04 -16.98
C GLY A 171 14.26 19.19 -15.72
N LEU A 172 13.00 19.04 -15.30
CA LEU A 172 12.68 18.21 -14.14
C LEU A 172 13.09 16.75 -14.37
N ASP A 173 12.98 16.26 -15.61
CA ASP A 173 13.40 14.92 -16.00
C ASP A 173 14.89 14.68 -15.82
N GLU A 174 15.72 15.66 -16.16
CA GLU A 174 17.18 15.58 -15.98
C GLU A 174 17.54 15.32 -14.51
N MET A 175 16.94 16.10 -13.60
CA MET A 175 17.19 15.93 -12.17
C MET A 175 16.53 14.67 -11.61
N PHE A 176 15.32 14.36 -12.05
CA PHE A 176 14.59 13.18 -11.60
C PHE A 176 15.36 11.89 -11.89
N TYR A 177 15.91 11.73 -13.10
CA TYR A 177 16.63 10.51 -13.51
C TYR A 177 18.07 10.41 -12.99
N LYS A 178 18.61 11.47 -12.38
CA LYS A 178 19.88 11.42 -11.61
C LYS A 178 19.71 10.80 -10.21
N THR A 179 18.47 10.64 -9.73
CA THR A 179 18.16 10.07 -8.41
C THR A 179 17.85 8.56 -8.47
N VAL A 180 17.58 7.96 -7.31
CA VAL A 180 17.04 6.60 -7.16
C VAL A 180 15.68 6.37 -7.83
N SER A 181 15.05 7.41 -8.37
CA SER A 181 13.87 7.27 -9.22
C SER A 181 14.18 6.54 -10.53
N ASN A 182 15.43 6.61 -11.00
CA ASN A 182 15.93 5.79 -12.11
C ASN A 182 16.23 4.36 -11.63
N PRO A 183 15.59 3.31 -12.22
CA PRO A 183 15.84 1.93 -11.84
C PRO A 183 17.31 1.48 -11.96
N ALA A 184 18.06 2.04 -12.91
CA ALA A 184 19.47 1.72 -13.08
C ALA A 184 20.31 2.25 -11.89
N VAL A 185 20.11 3.52 -11.51
CA VAL A 185 20.76 4.13 -10.34
C VAL A 185 20.38 3.40 -9.07
N ARG A 186 19.09 3.10 -8.88
CA ARG A 186 18.60 2.33 -7.73
C ARG A 186 19.25 0.94 -7.62
N ARG A 187 19.43 0.25 -8.76
CA ARG A 187 20.14 -1.04 -8.80
C ARG A 187 21.60 -0.87 -8.41
N CYS A 188 22.29 0.14 -8.92
CA CYS A 188 23.67 0.43 -8.56
C CYS A 188 23.82 0.69 -7.05
N GLU A 189 22.93 1.49 -6.45
CA GLU A 189 22.94 1.73 -5.00
C GLU A 189 22.70 0.46 -4.19
N LEU A 190 21.75 -0.38 -4.61
CA LEU A 190 21.50 -1.68 -3.96
C LEU A 190 22.75 -2.57 -4.02
N MET A 191 23.38 -2.67 -5.19
CA MET A 191 24.61 -3.46 -5.36
C MET A 191 25.76 -2.93 -4.52
N ASN A 192 25.92 -1.60 -4.44
CA ASN A 192 26.94 -0.98 -3.59
C ASN A 192 26.72 -1.30 -2.10
N ARG A 193 25.46 -1.25 -1.64
CA ARG A 193 25.10 -1.64 -0.26
C ARG A 193 25.34 -3.13 0.00
N MET A 194 24.99 -4.01 -0.95
CA MET A 194 25.26 -5.45 -0.86
C MET A 194 26.76 -5.72 -0.76
N ARG A 195 27.57 -5.04 -1.57
CA ARG A 195 29.03 -5.14 -1.52
C ARG A 195 29.60 -4.71 -0.16
N GLY A 196 29.14 -3.59 0.39
CA GLY A 196 29.57 -3.15 1.72
C GLY A 196 29.23 -4.15 2.83
N PHE A 197 28.05 -4.79 2.77
CA PHE A 197 27.68 -5.84 3.72
C PHE A 197 28.52 -7.11 3.54
N GLU A 198 28.84 -7.49 2.31
CA GLU A 198 29.73 -8.60 2.01
C GLU A 198 31.16 -8.35 2.55
N GLU A 199 31.70 -7.15 2.37
CA GLU A 199 33.02 -6.77 2.88
C GLU A 199 33.06 -6.79 4.40
N LEU A 200 32.03 -6.23 5.06
CA LEU A 200 31.90 -6.33 6.52
C LEU A 200 31.83 -7.78 6.98
N ALA A 201 31.03 -8.62 6.30
CA ALA A 201 30.94 -10.02 6.63
C ALA A 201 32.31 -10.72 6.53
N LYS A 202 33.09 -10.44 5.47
CA LYS A 202 34.45 -10.99 5.32
C LYS A 202 35.39 -10.55 6.44
N ILE A 203 35.38 -9.27 6.81
CA ILE A 203 36.22 -8.73 7.89
C ILE A 203 35.96 -9.44 9.21
N TYR A 204 34.69 -9.67 9.55
CA TYR A 204 34.30 -10.34 10.80
C TYR A 204 34.21 -11.86 10.68
N GLY A 205 34.55 -12.42 9.50
CA GLY A 205 34.49 -13.85 9.21
C GLY A 205 33.07 -14.44 9.20
N TYR A 206 32.04 -13.66 8.93
CA TYR A 206 30.64 -14.10 8.96
C TYR A 206 30.29 -15.03 7.78
N VAL A 207 29.30 -15.90 8.00
CA VAL A 207 28.76 -16.83 6.99
C VAL A 207 27.50 -16.24 6.35
N GLY A 208 27.41 -16.31 5.03
CA GLY A 208 26.22 -15.94 4.27
C GLY A 208 25.33 -17.13 3.96
N GLU A 209 24.05 -17.02 4.30
CA GLU A 209 23.03 -18.05 4.09
C GLU A 209 21.84 -17.48 3.33
N PHE A 210 21.28 -18.27 2.42
CA PHE A 210 20.13 -17.87 1.61
C PHE A 210 18.88 -18.69 1.99
N TYR A 211 17.82 -17.99 2.36
CA TYR A 211 16.56 -18.61 2.78
C TYR A 211 15.41 -18.12 1.90
N THR A 212 14.52 -19.06 1.55
CA THR A 212 13.24 -18.74 0.93
C THR A 212 12.13 -19.00 1.93
N LEU A 213 11.37 -17.96 2.26
CA LEU A 213 10.17 -18.08 3.10
C LEU A 213 8.93 -17.98 2.20
N THR A 214 8.16 -19.07 2.15
CA THR A 214 6.93 -19.16 1.36
C THR A 214 5.71 -19.40 2.25
N ALA A 215 4.53 -19.13 1.71
CA ALA A 215 3.26 -19.38 2.38
C ALA A 215 2.81 -20.83 2.18
N PRO A 216 1.97 -21.38 3.08
CA PRO A 216 1.34 -22.69 2.89
C PRO A 216 0.52 -22.74 1.60
N SER A 217 0.30 -23.96 1.08
CA SER A 217 -0.46 -24.17 -0.17
C SER A 217 -1.86 -23.54 -0.17
N SER A 218 -2.51 -23.42 0.99
CA SER A 218 -3.83 -22.79 1.13
C SER A 218 -3.85 -21.30 0.80
N TYR A 219 -2.69 -20.63 0.71
CA TYR A 219 -2.59 -19.22 0.30
C TYR A 219 -2.50 -19.04 -1.23
N HIS A 220 -2.24 -20.13 -1.96
CA HIS A 220 -2.12 -20.11 -3.41
C HIS A 220 -3.46 -20.36 -4.07
N ALA A 221 -3.78 -19.57 -5.11
CA ALA A 221 -5.01 -19.74 -5.87
C ALA A 221 -4.87 -20.84 -6.94
N ILE A 222 -3.68 -20.95 -7.55
CA ILE A 222 -3.45 -21.78 -8.75
C ILE A 222 -2.18 -22.64 -8.59
N HIS A 223 -2.30 -23.94 -8.89
CA HIS A 223 -1.14 -24.82 -8.98
C HIS A 223 -0.21 -24.43 -10.13
N SER A 224 1.09 -24.63 -9.98
CA SER A 224 2.08 -24.31 -11.03
C SER A 224 1.83 -25.00 -12.37
N LYS A 225 1.26 -26.22 -12.34
CA LYS A 225 0.87 -26.99 -13.53
C LYS A 225 -0.48 -26.56 -14.14
N GLY A 226 -1.19 -25.65 -13.47
CA GLY A 226 -2.55 -25.22 -13.78
C GLY A 226 -3.61 -25.90 -12.90
N GLY A 227 -4.80 -25.30 -12.87
CA GLY A 227 -5.92 -25.73 -12.03
C GLY A 227 -5.94 -25.03 -10.66
N PHE A 228 -7.15 -24.84 -10.14
CA PHE A 228 -7.38 -24.19 -8.84
C PHE A 228 -6.96 -25.09 -7.68
N VAL A 229 -6.36 -24.47 -6.66
CA VAL A 229 -6.02 -25.14 -5.40
C VAL A 229 -7.31 -25.34 -4.59
N LYS A 230 -7.65 -26.60 -4.29
CA LYS A 230 -8.92 -26.96 -3.61
C LYS A 230 -9.08 -26.34 -2.22
N ASN A 231 -7.98 -26.18 -1.49
CA ASN A 231 -7.95 -25.62 -0.14
C ASN A 231 -7.50 -24.15 -0.13
N TRP A 232 -7.62 -23.43 -1.25
CA TRP A 232 -7.35 -22.00 -1.26
C TRP A 232 -8.30 -21.28 -0.30
N ASN A 233 -7.73 -20.52 0.62
CA ASN A 233 -8.46 -19.80 1.68
C ASN A 233 -8.91 -18.39 1.25
N PHE A 234 -8.91 -18.11 -0.06
CA PHE A 234 -9.21 -16.80 -0.64
C PHE A 234 -8.27 -15.66 -0.20
N SER A 235 -7.07 -15.98 0.31
CA SER A 235 -6.07 -14.95 0.61
C SER A 235 -5.67 -14.21 -0.66
N ASN A 236 -5.64 -12.88 -0.57
CA ASN A 236 -5.02 -12.03 -1.59
C ASN A 236 -3.52 -11.83 -1.30
N PRO A 237 -2.73 -11.26 -2.23
CA PRO A 237 -1.30 -11.03 -2.01
C PRO A 237 -0.95 -10.22 -0.76
N ARG A 238 -1.81 -9.28 -0.32
CA ARG A 238 -1.62 -8.51 0.92
C ARG A 238 -1.81 -9.39 2.15
N ASP A 239 -2.85 -10.23 2.16
CA ASP A 239 -3.08 -11.16 3.27
C ASP A 239 -1.90 -12.13 3.43
N THR A 240 -1.35 -12.62 2.32
CA THR A 240 -0.15 -13.46 2.32
C THR A 240 1.08 -12.70 2.82
N GLN A 241 1.27 -11.45 2.39
CA GLN A 241 2.36 -10.62 2.89
C GLN A 241 2.26 -10.38 4.40
N ASP A 242 1.05 -10.13 4.92
CA ASP A 242 0.80 -9.95 6.36
C ASP A 242 1.07 -11.25 7.13
N TYR A 243 0.72 -12.41 6.57
CA TYR A 243 1.10 -13.71 7.11
C TYR A 243 2.62 -13.86 7.20
N LEU A 244 3.36 -13.62 6.12
CA LEU A 244 4.82 -13.72 6.10
C LEU A 244 5.48 -12.75 7.10
N CYS A 245 4.96 -11.53 7.23
CA CYS A 245 5.40 -10.57 8.25
C CYS A 245 5.21 -11.11 9.68
N LYS A 246 4.08 -11.75 9.98
CA LYS A 246 3.81 -12.36 11.30
C LYS A 246 4.76 -13.53 11.57
N VAL A 247 4.97 -14.40 10.59
CA VAL A 247 5.93 -15.50 10.69
C VAL A 247 7.34 -14.96 10.96
N PHE A 248 7.78 -13.96 10.20
CA PHE A 248 9.10 -13.37 10.39
C PHE A 248 9.24 -12.63 11.72
N ALA A 249 8.17 -12.03 12.25
CA ALA A 249 8.18 -11.46 13.60
C ALA A 249 8.43 -12.54 14.67
N ARG A 250 7.84 -13.73 14.54
CA ARG A 250 8.11 -14.89 15.42
C ARG A 250 9.56 -15.37 15.30
N ILE A 251 10.07 -15.49 14.07
CA ILE A 251 11.47 -15.85 13.79
C ILE A 251 12.41 -14.87 14.50
N ARG A 252 12.24 -13.56 14.28
CA ARG A 252 13.06 -12.53 14.93
C ARG A 252 13.00 -12.60 16.45
N ALA A 253 11.82 -12.84 17.02
CA ALA A 253 11.67 -13.01 18.46
C ALA A 253 12.42 -14.24 18.99
N ALA A 254 12.40 -15.35 18.24
CA ALA A 254 13.11 -16.59 18.59
C ALA A 254 14.64 -16.44 18.50
N LEU A 255 15.14 -15.79 17.45
CA LEU A 255 16.57 -15.46 17.32
C LEU A 255 17.04 -14.56 18.47
N LYS A 256 16.26 -13.53 18.80
CA LYS A 256 16.56 -12.62 19.91
C LYS A 256 16.66 -13.35 21.26
N ARG A 257 15.75 -14.29 21.55
CA ARG A 257 15.81 -15.10 22.78
C ARG A 257 17.09 -15.95 22.87
N ARG A 258 17.59 -16.41 21.71
CA ARG A 258 18.84 -17.16 21.60
C ARG A 258 20.09 -16.27 21.49
N LYS A 259 19.94 -14.94 21.59
CA LYS A 259 21.02 -13.96 21.42
C LYS A 259 21.74 -14.07 20.06
N ILE A 260 21.02 -14.54 19.04
CA ILE A 260 21.52 -14.62 17.67
C ILE A 260 21.18 -13.31 16.97
N ASN A 261 22.22 -12.65 16.47
CA ASN A 261 22.08 -11.43 15.67
C ASN A 261 22.40 -11.74 14.22
N ILE A 262 21.50 -11.35 13.33
CA ILE A 262 21.65 -11.49 11.88
C ILE A 262 21.39 -10.15 11.22
N PHE A 263 22.05 -9.91 10.09
CA PHE A 263 21.75 -8.80 9.20
C PHE A 263 21.81 -9.24 7.74
N GLY A 264 21.29 -8.43 6.83
CA GLY A 264 21.31 -8.74 5.41
C GLY A 264 20.13 -8.16 4.66
N PHE A 265 19.66 -8.88 3.66
CA PHE A 265 18.66 -8.40 2.70
C PHE A 265 17.45 -9.30 2.63
N ARG A 266 16.29 -8.71 2.39
CA ARG A 266 15.05 -9.41 2.08
C ARG A 266 14.41 -8.80 0.85
N VAL A 267 14.16 -9.64 -0.16
CA VAL A 267 13.42 -9.30 -1.38
C VAL A 267 12.09 -10.06 -1.37
N VAL A 268 11.06 -9.46 -1.94
CA VAL A 268 9.74 -10.09 -2.13
C VAL A 268 9.54 -10.32 -3.61
N GLU A 269 9.17 -11.53 -3.98
CA GLU A 269 8.88 -11.92 -5.35
C GLU A 269 7.49 -12.60 -5.41
N PRO A 270 6.63 -12.27 -6.37
CA PRO A 270 5.39 -13.00 -6.58
C PRO A 270 5.66 -14.35 -7.26
N HIS A 271 4.96 -15.39 -6.83
CA HIS A 271 4.82 -16.63 -7.60
C HIS A 271 3.96 -16.39 -8.85
N HIS A 272 3.86 -17.40 -9.73
CA HIS A 272 3.11 -17.32 -10.98
C HIS A 272 1.63 -16.97 -10.81
N ASP A 273 1.06 -17.25 -9.64
CA ASP A 273 -0.32 -16.95 -9.23
C ASP A 273 -0.46 -15.63 -8.46
N GLY A 274 0.61 -14.83 -8.38
CA GLY A 274 0.66 -13.56 -7.66
C GLY A 274 0.95 -13.67 -6.16
N THR A 275 1.02 -14.88 -5.61
CA THR A 275 1.27 -15.12 -4.18
C THR A 275 2.72 -14.73 -3.82
N PRO A 276 2.95 -13.77 -2.90
CA PRO A 276 4.31 -13.35 -2.57
C PRO A 276 5.06 -14.43 -1.78
N HIS A 277 6.36 -14.53 -2.04
CA HIS A 277 7.34 -15.23 -1.22
C HIS A 277 8.56 -14.33 -0.99
N TRP A 278 9.36 -14.63 0.03
CA TRP A 278 10.53 -13.85 0.38
C TRP A 278 11.81 -14.61 0.10
N HIS A 279 12.77 -13.91 -0.48
CA HIS A 279 14.17 -14.33 -0.54
C HIS A 279 14.98 -13.52 0.45
N MET A 280 15.71 -14.19 1.32
CA MET A 280 16.46 -13.59 2.41
C MET A 280 17.91 -14.03 2.35
N LEU A 281 18.81 -13.06 2.22
CA LEU A 281 20.25 -13.28 2.39
C LEU A 281 20.62 -12.80 3.78
N PHE A 282 21.04 -13.72 4.66
CA PHE A 282 21.47 -13.40 6.02
C PHE A 282 22.95 -13.66 6.22
N LEU A 283 23.60 -12.73 6.91
CA LEU A 283 24.99 -12.78 7.32
C LEU A 283 25.04 -13.03 8.83
N TRP A 284 25.74 -14.09 9.21
CA TRP A 284 25.76 -14.65 10.56
C TRP A 284 27.15 -14.59 11.15
N SER A 285 27.26 -14.21 12.42
CA SER A 285 28.50 -14.44 13.15
C SER A 285 28.77 -15.93 13.31
N ASN A 286 30.00 -16.38 13.05
CA ASN A 286 30.42 -17.77 13.23
C ASN A 286 30.09 -18.35 14.61
N ASN A 287 30.15 -17.51 15.65
CA ASN A 287 29.90 -17.94 17.02
C ASN A 287 28.42 -18.21 17.32
N THR A 288 27.51 -17.72 16.47
CA THR A 288 26.05 -17.83 16.63
C THR A 288 25.37 -18.47 15.43
N TRP A 289 26.14 -18.88 14.43
CA TRP A 289 25.64 -19.54 13.24
C TRP A 289 25.06 -20.89 13.62
N ILE A 290 23.91 -21.20 13.02
CA ILE A 290 23.26 -22.50 13.13
C ILE A 290 22.99 -23.04 11.73
N PRO A 291 23.13 -24.35 11.49
CA PRO A 291 22.81 -24.95 10.22
C PRO A 291 21.35 -24.73 9.82
N CYS A 292 21.09 -24.72 8.50
CA CYS A 292 19.75 -24.50 7.94
C CYS A 292 18.66 -25.40 8.55
N GLY A 293 18.95 -26.69 8.80
CA GLY A 293 17.99 -27.61 9.43
C GLY A 293 17.52 -27.14 10.81
N GLN A 294 18.46 -26.70 11.67
CA GLN A 294 18.13 -26.15 12.98
C GLN A 294 17.41 -24.80 12.86
N PHE A 295 17.78 -23.96 11.90
CA PHE A 295 17.06 -22.71 11.63
C PHE A 295 15.59 -22.97 11.26
N CYS A 296 15.31 -23.99 10.46
CA CYS A 296 13.94 -24.38 10.11
C CYS A 296 13.12 -24.79 11.34
N GLU A 297 13.69 -25.52 12.28
CA GLU A 297 13.02 -25.88 13.55
C GLU A 297 12.69 -24.65 14.41
N ILE A 298 13.51 -23.60 14.34
CA ILE A 298 13.23 -22.32 15.01
C ILE A 298 12.08 -21.56 14.36
N CYS A 299 11.89 -21.78 13.05
CA CYS A 299 10.90 -21.08 12.24
C CYS A 299 9.50 -21.72 12.28
N ALA A 300 9.40 -23.00 12.64
CA ALA A 300 8.15 -23.72 12.86
C ALA A 300 7.42 -23.22 14.13
#